data_AF-A0A401PTG8-F1
#
_entry.id   AF-A0A401PTG8-F1
#
_cell.length_a   1.000
_cell.length_b   1.000
_cell.length_c   1.000
_cell.angle_alpha   90.00
_cell.angle_beta   90.00
_cell.angle_gamma   90.00
#
_symmetry.space_group_name_H-M   'P 1'
#
loop_
_entity.id
_entity.type
_entity.pdbx_description
1 polymer ?
#
loop_
_entity_poly.entity_id
_entity_poly.type
_entity_poly.pdbx_seq_one_letter_code
_entity_poly.pdbx_strand_id
1 'polypeptide(L)'
;NNDITVTCGTQDVQLSIFLCPIYFAGYNEEQVVLNKIVEDPKCKGTVDASISPPVLRFSFPISDINSTSCGNKLLITSNEGTGAFKDFSNIQSVEVSGTIETNDPIANVITYNQELLYMYSCSYPLEYFINDTRVDVAGVSIAMKDNNGTFRSTLTLQLYNDAEYSSALIIPGSGLTLKTKIYVEVKAVNLTNK
;
A
#
# COMPACT_ATOMS: atom_id res chain seq x y z
N ASN A 1 23.37 -1.69 -5.80
CA ASN A 1 23.41 -0.24 -5.48
C ASN A 1 22.83 -0.14 -4.09
N ASN A 2 23.68 -0.22 -3.07
CA ASN A 2 23.27 -0.52 -1.68
C ASN A 2 23.35 0.71 -0.77
N ASP A 3 23.57 1.89 -1.37
CA ASP A 3 23.80 3.14 -0.64
C ASP A 3 22.53 3.73 -0.06
N ILE A 4 21.35 3.28 -0.54
CA ILE A 4 20.04 3.65 -0.03
C ILE A 4 19.28 2.41 0.43
N THR A 5 18.63 2.52 1.58
CA THR A 5 17.65 1.57 2.09
C THR A 5 16.32 2.27 2.25
N VAL A 6 15.26 1.64 1.73
CA VAL A 6 13.89 2.16 1.73
C VAL A 6 13.02 1.19 2.52
N THR A 7 12.37 1.68 3.57
CA THR A 7 11.44 0.91 4.39
C THR A 7 10.07 1.58 4.32
N CYS A 8 9.15 0.94 3.60
CA CYS A 8 7.79 1.41 3.39
C CYS A 8 6.89 0.92 4.54
N GLY A 9 6.64 1.77 5.54
CA GLY A 9 5.70 1.49 6.64
C GLY A 9 4.27 1.88 6.28
N THR A 10 3.29 1.46 7.08
CA THR A 10 1.87 1.80 6.84
C THR A 10 1.50 3.23 7.22
N GLN A 11 2.23 3.83 8.16
CA GLN A 11 2.01 5.21 8.63
C GLN A 11 3.11 6.17 8.19
N ASP A 12 4.36 5.70 8.13
CA ASP A 12 5.53 6.49 7.81
C ASP A 12 6.43 5.75 6.81
N VAL A 13 7.08 6.50 5.93
CA VAL A 13 8.17 5.99 5.09
C VAL A 13 9.50 6.34 5.76
N GLN A 14 10.37 5.35 5.88
CA GLN A 14 11.71 5.52 6.43
C GLN A 14 12.75 5.25 5.34
N LEU A 15 13.64 6.22 5.15
CA LEU A 15 14.74 6.13 4.19
C LEU A 15 16.05 6.27 4.94
N SER A 16 17.08 5.56 4.51
CA SER A 16 18.43 5.75 5.04
C SER A 16 19.46 5.66 3.92
N ILE A 17 20.38 6.63 3.89
CA ILE A 17 21.51 6.63 2.97
C ILE A 17 22.84 6.65 3.74
N PHE A 18 23.92 6.10 3.19
CA PHE A 18 25.23 6.20 3.85
C PHE A 18 25.78 7.63 3.86
N LEU A 19 26.47 8.02 4.94
CA LEU A 19 27.11 9.33 5.04
C LEU A 19 28.36 9.46 4.16
N CYS A 20 29.13 8.38 3.97
CA CYS A 20 30.41 8.45 3.28
C CYS A 20 30.32 9.00 1.84
N PRO A 21 29.34 8.58 1.01
CA PRO A 21 29.15 9.17 -0.33
C PRO A 21 28.82 10.67 -0.29
N ILE A 22 28.08 11.13 0.72
CA ILE A 22 27.69 12.55 0.87
C ILE A 22 28.92 13.42 1.08
N TYR A 23 29.78 13.04 2.03
CA TYR A 23 31.02 13.78 2.28
C TYR A 23 32.03 13.64 1.14
N PHE A 24 32.10 12.48 0.49
CA PHE A 24 32.95 12.28 -0.68
C PHE A 24 32.56 13.20 -1.84
N ALA A 25 31.25 13.47 -1.99
CA ALA A 25 30.72 14.41 -2.96
C ALA A 25 30.94 15.89 -2.58
N GLY A 26 31.40 16.19 -1.37
CA GLY A 26 31.68 17.53 -0.87
C GLY A 26 30.49 18.23 -0.21
N TYR A 27 29.46 17.47 0.20
CA TYR A 27 28.29 18.01 0.89
C TYR A 27 28.26 17.64 2.38
N ASN A 28 27.57 18.46 3.15
CA ASN A 28 27.18 18.19 4.53
C ASN A 28 25.77 17.59 4.57
N GLU A 29 25.41 17.03 5.72
CA GLU A 29 24.14 16.34 5.95
C GLU A 29 22.95 17.31 5.85
N GLU A 30 23.12 18.55 6.29
CA GLU A 30 22.08 19.59 6.18
C GLU A 30 21.82 20.05 4.74
N GLN A 31 22.75 19.76 3.83
CA GLN A 31 22.64 20.07 2.42
C GLN A 31 21.96 18.93 1.65
N VAL A 32 21.57 17.84 2.32
CA VAL A 32 20.84 16.74 1.69
C VAL A 32 19.39 16.76 2.15
N VAL A 33 18.47 16.95 1.20
CA VAL A 33 17.05 17.20 1.49
C VAL A 33 16.13 16.38 0.60
N LEU A 34 14.90 16.14 1.09
CA LEU A 34 13.84 15.51 0.30
C LEU A 34 13.24 16.50 -0.71
N ASN A 35 13.13 16.08 -1.97
CA ASN A 35 12.48 16.80 -3.08
C ASN A 35 12.90 18.29 -3.19
N LYS A 36 14.17 18.60 -2.91
CA LYS A 36 14.72 19.97 -2.86
C LYS A 36 14.00 20.93 -1.89
N ILE A 37 13.30 20.42 -0.88
CA ILE A 37 12.66 21.24 0.14
C ILE A 37 13.63 21.53 1.28
N VAL A 38 14.20 22.74 1.25
CA VAL A 38 15.21 23.20 2.24
C VAL A 38 14.57 23.93 3.42
N GLU A 39 13.44 24.59 3.19
CA GLU A 39 12.76 25.45 4.16
C GLU A 39 12.17 24.67 5.36
N ASP A 40 11.75 23.42 5.14
CA ASP A 40 11.19 22.59 6.20
C ASP A 40 12.28 21.67 6.81
N PRO A 41 12.63 21.86 8.10
CA PRO A 41 13.61 21.00 8.77
C PRO A 41 13.19 19.53 8.85
N LYS A 42 11.89 19.20 8.75
CA LYS A 42 11.41 17.81 8.71
C LYS A 42 11.83 17.08 7.44
N CYS A 43 12.19 17.82 6.40
CA CYS A 43 12.62 17.28 5.11
C CYS A 43 14.14 17.07 5.03
N LYS A 44 14.85 17.43 6.10
CA LYS A 44 16.29 17.19 6.27
C LYS A 44 16.55 15.85 6.93
N GLY A 45 17.71 15.28 6.65
CA GLY A 45 18.13 14.03 7.23
C GLY A 45 18.62 14.18 8.67
N THR A 46 18.46 13.13 9.47
CA THR A 46 19.00 13.02 10.82
C THR A 46 20.14 12.01 10.84
N VAL A 47 21.29 12.40 11.42
CA VAL A 47 22.47 11.54 11.45
C VAL A 47 22.29 10.46 12.51
N ASP A 48 22.46 9.20 12.09
CA ASP A 48 22.54 8.05 12.98
C ASP A 48 23.95 7.45 12.90
N ALA A 49 24.77 7.81 13.88
CA ALA A 49 26.13 7.32 14.06
C ALA A 49 26.20 6.07 14.98
N SER A 50 25.06 5.55 15.44
CA SER A 50 25.04 4.35 16.30
C SER A 50 25.35 3.06 15.53
N ILE A 51 25.20 3.09 14.20
CA ILE A 51 25.47 1.99 13.30
C ILE A 51 26.73 2.23 12.47
N SER A 52 27.42 1.15 12.08
CA SER A 52 28.61 1.21 11.24
C SER A 52 28.34 0.46 9.92
N PRO A 53 28.45 1.13 8.75
CA PRO A 53 28.76 2.55 8.54
C PRO A 53 27.60 3.49 8.94
N PRO A 54 27.89 4.76 9.32
CA PRO A 54 26.87 5.72 9.74
C PRO A 54 25.93 6.10 8.58
N VAL A 55 24.67 6.37 8.92
CA VAL A 55 23.61 6.67 7.94
C VAL A 55 22.88 7.97 8.24
N LEU A 56 22.36 8.58 7.20
CA LEU A 56 21.48 9.74 7.24
C LEU A 56 20.05 9.23 7.06
N ARG A 57 19.20 9.43 8.06
CA ARG A 57 17.83 8.93 8.09
C ARG A 57 16.83 10.01 7.77
N PHE A 58 15.84 9.66 6.96
CA PHE A 58 14.67 10.49 6.67
C PHE A 58 13.43 9.72 7.08
N SER A 59 12.45 10.42 7.66
CA SER A 59 11.16 9.85 8.01
C SER A 59 10.08 10.88 7.75
N PHE A 60 9.04 10.49 7.04
CA PHE A 60 7.89 11.35 6.81
C PHE A 60 6.59 10.55 6.85
N PRO A 61 5.51 11.14 7.37
CA PRO A 61 4.22 10.49 7.43
C PRO A 61 3.57 10.40 6.06
N ILE A 62 2.88 9.29 5.88
CA ILE A 62 1.98 9.03 4.75
C ILE A 62 0.63 9.61 5.14
N SER A 63 0.45 10.90 4.86
CA SER A 63 -0.83 11.61 5.05
C SER A 63 -1.75 11.47 3.83
N ASP A 64 -2.97 11.99 3.97
CA ASP A 64 -3.98 12.02 2.91
C ASP A 64 -3.44 12.57 1.58
N ILE A 65 -4.06 12.12 0.48
CA ILE A 65 -3.71 12.39 -0.93
C ILE A 65 -3.37 13.86 -1.26
N ASN A 66 -3.83 14.81 -0.44
CA ASN A 66 -3.66 16.25 -0.65
C ASN A 66 -2.50 16.89 0.12
N SER A 67 -1.81 16.18 1.03
CA SER A 67 -0.78 16.77 1.89
C SER A 67 0.44 15.87 2.02
N THR A 68 1.13 15.55 0.94
CA THR A 68 2.36 14.76 1.05
C THR A 68 3.46 15.56 1.75
N SER A 69 3.92 15.06 2.89
CA SER A 69 5.05 15.64 3.59
C SER A 69 6.25 15.72 2.67
N CYS A 70 6.97 16.85 2.72
CA CYS A 70 8.19 17.08 1.96
C CYS A 70 8.07 17.00 0.43
N GLY A 71 6.90 17.30 -0.15
CA GLY A 71 6.75 17.43 -1.61
C GLY A 71 6.78 16.12 -2.39
N ASN A 72 6.57 15.01 -1.70
CA ASN A 72 6.46 13.69 -2.31
C ASN A 72 5.25 13.60 -3.23
N LYS A 73 5.34 12.79 -4.29
CA LYS A 73 4.26 12.60 -5.26
C LYS A 73 3.50 11.34 -4.92
N LEU A 74 2.17 11.44 -4.72
CA LEU A 74 1.30 10.27 -4.73
C LEU A 74 0.64 10.15 -6.10
N LEU A 75 0.75 8.97 -6.70
CA LEU A 75 0.02 8.60 -7.90
C LEU A 75 -0.83 7.37 -7.61
N ILE A 76 -2.12 7.43 -7.92
CA ILE A 76 -2.99 6.26 -7.86
C ILE A 76 -2.86 5.54 -9.20
N THR A 77 -2.38 4.31 -9.17
CA THR A 77 -2.28 3.43 -10.33
C THR A 77 -3.28 2.30 -10.19
N SER A 78 -4.06 2.05 -11.24
CA SER A 78 -4.97 0.91 -11.34
C SER A 78 -4.34 -0.13 -12.26
N ASN A 79 -4.01 -1.29 -11.71
CA ASN A 79 -3.48 -2.40 -12.48
C ASN A 79 -4.53 -3.50 -12.59
N GLU A 80 -4.67 -4.06 -13.79
CA GLU A 80 -5.45 -5.28 -13.99
C GLU A 80 -4.81 -6.41 -13.19
N GLY A 81 -5.63 -7.16 -12.45
CA GLY A 81 -5.16 -8.29 -11.64
C GLY A 81 -4.46 -9.33 -12.49
N THR A 82 -3.71 -10.22 -11.86
CA THR A 82 -3.07 -11.35 -12.56
C THR A 82 -3.93 -12.61 -12.44
N GLY A 83 -4.01 -13.44 -13.49
CA GLY A 83 -4.65 -14.76 -13.45
C GLY A 83 -6.02 -14.84 -14.14
N ALA A 84 -6.76 -15.95 -13.92
CA ALA A 84 -8.01 -16.26 -14.63
C ALA A 84 -9.17 -15.30 -14.34
N PHE A 85 -9.04 -14.45 -13.31
CA PHE A 85 -10.03 -13.43 -12.92
C PHE A 85 -9.50 -12.00 -13.08
N LYS A 86 -8.45 -11.81 -13.89
CA LYS A 86 -7.84 -10.49 -14.16
C LYS A 86 -8.87 -9.43 -14.60
N ASP A 87 -9.87 -9.85 -15.37
CA ASP A 87 -10.91 -8.98 -15.93
C ASP A 87 -11.88 -8.45 -14.85
N PHE A 88 -11.89 -9.05 -13.66
CA PHE A 88 -12.76 -8.69 -12.53
C PHE A 88 -12.00 -8.11 -11.33
N SER A 89 -10.67 -8.17 -11.34
CA SER A 89 -9.81 -7.73 -10.24
C SER A 89 -9.09 -6.45 -10.64
N ASN A 90 -9.69 -5.28 -10.40
CA ASN A 90 -8.98 -4.01 -10.56
C ASN A 90 -8.34 -3.65 -9.20
N ILE A 91 -7.03 -3.87 -9.06
CA ILE A 91 -6.30 -3.51 -7.84
C ILE A 91 -5.75 -2.12 -8.05
N GLN A 92 -6.23 -1.19 -7.23
CA GLN A 92 -5.71 0.17 -7.19
C GLN A 92 -4.66 0.27 -6.08
N SER A 93 -3.48 0.75 -6.44
CA SER A 93 -2.37 1.02 -5.54
C SER A 93 -2.00 2.50 -5.55
N VAL A 94 -1.63 3.02 -4.40
CA VAL A 94 -1.02 4.34 -4.24
C VAL A 94 0.49 4.17 -4.30
N GLU A 95 1.11 4.82 -5.28
CA GLU A 95 2.55 4.91 -5.40
C GLU A 95 3.03 6.24 -4.82
N VAL A 96 3.82 6.17 -3.76
CA VAL A 96 4.49 7.32 -3.14
C VAL A 96 5.93 7.35 -3.64
N SER A 97 6.29 8.38 -4.37
CA SER A 97 7.63 8.54 -4.93
C SER A 97 8.21 9.92 -4.66
N GLY A 98 9.54 9.97 -4.62
CA GLY A 98 10.28 11.20 -4.36
C GLY A 98 11.77 11.05 -4.62
N THR A 99 12.50 12.12 -4.33
CA THR A 99 13.93 12.21 -4.50
C THR A 99 14.61 12.69 -3.21
N ILE A 100 15.83 12.19 -2.97
CA ILE A 100 16.78 12.78 -2.01
C ILE A 100 17.89 13.39 -2.84
N GLU A 101 18.09 14.70 -2.67
CA GLU A 101 19.00 15.47 -3.51
C GLU A 101 19.90 16.36 -2.66
N THR A 102 21.13 16.55 -3.13
CA THR A 102 22.05 17.55 -2.59
C THR A 102 21.63 18.95 -3.06
N ASN A 103 21.61 19.90 -2.13
CA ASN A 103 21.33 21.30 -2.37
C ASN A 103 22.58 22.13 -2.07
N ASP A 104 23.18 22.71 -3.11
CA ASP A 104 24.33 23.60 -2.97
C ASP A 104 23.86 25.04 -2.67
N PRO A 105 24.17 25.60 -1.48
CA PRO A 105 23.81 26.97 -1.12
C PRO A 105 24.64 28.03 -1.88
N ILE A 106 25.78 27.66 -2.47
CA ILE A 106 26.67 28.58 -3.18
C ILE A 106 26.63 28.26 -4.67
N ALA A 107 25.54 28.66 -5.33
CA ALA A 107 25.40 28.58 -6.78
C ALA A 107 26.34 29.58 -7.49
N ASN A 108 27.66 29.35 -7.43
CA ASN A 108 28.61 30.02 -8.30
C ASN A 108 28.60 29.36 -9.68
N VAL A 109 29.02 30.10 -10.72
CA VAL A 109 28.97 29.69 -12.14
C VAL A 109 29.72 28.36 -12.43
N ILE A 110 30.56 27.89 -11.50
CA ILE A 110 31.27 26.62 -11.56
C ILE A 110 31.21 25.93 -10.18
N THR A 111 30.39 24.88 -10.06
CA THR A 111 30.39 23.96 -8.92
C THR A 111 31.16 22.70 -9.30
N TYR A 112 32.14 22.31 -8.48
CA TYR A 112 32.96 21.10 -8.69
C TYR A 112 32.46 19.88 -7.91
N ASN A 113 31.47 20.07 -7.04
CA ASN A 113 30.89 19.02 -6.22
C ASN A 113 29.97 18.11 -7.06
N GLN A 114 29.95 16.82 -6.73
CA GLN A 114 29.16 15.83 -7.46
C GLN A 114 27.72 15.83 -6.93
N GLU A 115 26.74 16.23 -7.75
CA GLU A 115 25.33 16.18 -7.34
C GLU A 115 24.90 14.72 -7.08
N LEU A 116 24.37 14.46 -5.89
CA LEU A 116 23.81 13.16 -5.52
C LEU A 116 22.29 13.20 -5.66
N LEU A 117 21.73 12.22 -6.39
CA LEU A 117 20.30 12.03 -6.59
C LEU A 117 19.92 10.58 -6.29
N TYR A 118 19.10 10.39 -5.27
CA TYR A 118 18.48 9.09 -4.96
C TYR A 118 16.99 9.16 -5.22
N MET A 119 16.48 8.28 -6.08
CA MET A 119 15.06 8.13 -6.34
C MET A 119 14.51 6.96 -5.55
N TYR A 120 13.34 7.12 -4.95
CA TYR A 120 12.66 6.06 -4.22
C TYR A 120 11.18 6.02 -4.59
N SER A 121 10.59 4.83 -4.48
CA SER A 121 9.16 4.61 -4.67
C SER A 121 8.66 3.51 -3.71
N CYS A 122 7.52 3.74 -3.10
CA CYS A 122 6.79 2.79 -2.25
C CYS A 122 5.39 2.60 -2.84
N SER A 123 4.97 1.35 -3.05
CA SER A 123 3.63 1.01 -3.55
C SER A 123 2.80 0.43 -2.41
N TYR A 124 1.65 1.04 -2.15
CA TYR A 124 0.69 0.63 -1.13
C TYR A 124 -0.64 0.27 -1.79
N PRO A 125 -1.22 -0.91 -1.53
CA PRO A 125 -2.59 -1.19 -1.97
C PRO A 125 -3.58 -0.27 -1.20
N LEU A 126 -4.62 0.22 -1.88
CA LEU A 126 -5.57 1.21 -1.32
C LEU A 126 -6.30 0.76 -0.04
N GLU A 127 -6.28 -0.52 0.29
CA GLU A 127 -6.87 -1.06 1.53
C GLU A 127 -6.31 -0.40 2.80
N TYR A 128 -5.07 0.11 2.75
CA TYR A 128 -4.42 0.79 3.89
C TYR A 128 -4.76 2.28 4.05
N PHE A 129 -5.44 2.90 3.08
CA PHE A 129 -5.78 4.33 3.09
C PHE A 129 -7.25 4.61 3.43
N ILE A 130 -8.07 3.58 3.64
CA ILE A 130 -9.48 3.75 3.99
C ILE A 130 -9.63 3.68 5.51
N ASN A 131 -9.94 4.82 6.12
CA ASN A 131 -10.32 4.91 7.52
C ASN A 131 -11.80 4.50 7.69
N ASP A 132 -12.12 3.23 7.45
CA ASP A 132 -13.41 2.67 7.85
C ASP A 132 -13.31 1.19 8.25
N THR A 133 -13.79 0.92 9.44
CA THR A 133 -13.95 -0.38 10.04
C THR A 133 -14.97 -1.21 9.26
N ARG A 134 -14.48 -2.16 8.46
CA ARG A 134 -14.99 -3.54 8.24
C ARG A 134 -14.52 -4.00 6.86
N VAL A 135 -13.54 -4.90 6.87
CA VAL A 135 -13.31 -5.77 5.71
C VAL A 135 -14.47 -6.75 5.68
N ASP A 136 -15.54 -6.42 4.96
CA ASP A 136 -16.55 -7.41 4.59
C ASP A 136 -16.02 -8.19 3.39
N VAL A 137 -15.31 -9.30 3.66
CA VAL A 137 -14.94 -10.25 2.61
C VAL A 137 -16.23 -10.98 2.20
N ALA A 138 -16.96 -10.41 1.24
CA ALA A 138 -18.00 -11.13 0.52
C ALA A 138 -17.35 -12.14 -0.45
N GLY A 139 -16.74 -13.19 0.12
CA GLY A 139 -16.14 -14.28 -0.61
C GLY A 139 -17.15 -15.34 -1.04
N VAL A 140 -18.12 -14.99 -1.89
CA VAL A 140 -18.80 -15.93 -2.80
C VAL A 140 -19.28 -15.14 -4.04
N SER A 141 -18.50 -15.15 -5.12
CA SER A 141 -18.97 -14.69 -6.43
C SER A 141 -19.60 -15.87 -7.17
N ILE A 142 -20.94 -15.87 -7.27
CA ILE A 142 -21.68 -16.72 -8.22
C ILE A 142 -22.06 -15.80 -9.39
N ALA A 143 -21.29 -15.88 -10.48
CA ALA A 143 -21.62 -15.19 -11.72
C ALA A 143 -22.56 -16.05 -12.57
N MET A 144 -23.83 -15.64 -12.69
CA MET A 144 -24.75 -16.17 -13.70
C MET A 144 -25.01 -15.06 -14.72
N LYS A 145 -24.73 -15.35 -15.99
CA LYS A 145 -24.94 -14.42 -17.10
C LYS A 145 -26.29 -14.69 -17.74
N ASP A 146 -27.22 -13.74 -17.63
CA ASP A 146 -28.37 -13.65 -18.53
C ASP A 146 -28.72 -12.21 -18.88
N ASN A 147 -29.13 -12.00 -20.12
CA ASN A 147 -29.41 -10.69 -20.72
C ASN A 147 -30.71 -10.08 -20.14
N ASN A 148 -30.59 -8.86 -19.61
CA ASN A 148 -31.68 -7.90 -19.38
C ASN A 148 -32.88 -8.34 -18.50
N GLY A 149 -32.61 -8.79 -17.28
CA GLY A 149 -33.63 -8.89 -16.22
C GLY A 149 -33.04 -8.67 -14.83
N THR A 150 -33.57 -7.71 -14.06
CA THR A 150 -33.24 -7.56 -12.64
C THR A 150 -33.94 -8.65 -11.84
N PHE A 151 -33.24 -9.75 -11.58
CA PHE A 151 -33.75 -10.80 -10.70
C PHE A 151 -33.60 -10.33 -9.25
N ARG A 152 -34.72 -10.08 -8.56
CA ARG A 152 -34.73 -10.00 -7.09
C ARG A 152 -34.29 -11.37 -6.58
N SER A 153 -33.13 -11.43 -5.91
CA SER A 153 -32.50 -12.65 -5.37
C SER A 153 -33.52 -13.58 -4.73
N THR A 154 -33.98 -14.54 -5.51
CA THR A 154 -34.95 -15.56 -5.09
C THR A 154 -34.25 -16.88 -4.78
N LEU A 155 -32.93 -16.93 -4.94
CA LEU A 155 -32.07 -18.02 -4.48
C LEU A 155 -31.36 -17.61 -3.19
N THR A 156 -31.51 -18.42 -2.14
CA THR A 156 -30.84 -18.26 -0.85
C THR A 156 -29.98 -19.48 -0.56
N LEU A 157 -28.72 -19.25 -0.17
CA LEU A 157 -27.77 -20.29 0.24
C LEU A 157 -27.52 -20.17 1.74
N GLN A 158 -27.65 -21.29 2.46
CA GLN A 158 -27.37 -21.37 3.89
C GLN A 158 -26.50 -22.57 4.22
N LEU A 159 -25.61 -22.40 5.21
CA LEU A 159 -24.69 -23.43 5.68
C LEU A 159 -25.21 -24.03 6.99
N TYR A 160 -25.02 -25.33 7.18
CA TYR A 160 -25.50 -26.11 8.32
C TYR A 160 -24.42 -27.05 8.87
N ASN A 161 -24.52 -27.38 10.16
CA ASN A 161 -23.61 -28.33 10.83
C ASN A 161 -24.04 -29.78 10.66
N ASP A 162 -25.29 -30.00 10.27
CA ASP A 162 -25.93 -31.32 10.19
C ASP A 162 -26.52 -31.58 8.80
N ALA A 163 -26.70 -32.87 8.49
CA ALA A 163 -27.24 -33.32 7.22
C ALA A 163 -28.75 -33.06 7.09
N GLU A 164 -29.44 -32.88 8.22
CA GLU A 164 -30.86 -32.58 8.28
C GLU A 164 -31.17 -31.08 8.10
N TYR A 165 -30.15 -30.22 7.91
CA TYR A 165 -30.30 -28.78 7.73
C TYR A 165 -31.07 -28.08 8.88
N SER A 166 -30.85 -28.53 10.11
CA SER A 166 -31.56 -28.04 11.30
C SER A 166 -30.79 -26.97 12.07
N SER A 167 -29.47 -27.03 12.09
CA SER A 167 -28.60 -26.10 12.82
C SER A 167 -27.68 -25.33 11.86
N ALA A 168 -27.92 -24.02 11.75
CA ALA A 168 -27.12 -23.16 10.90
C ALA A 168 -25.65 -23.13 11.39
N LEU A 169 -24.71 -23.23 10.45
CA LEU A 169 -23.28 -23.16 10.73
C LEU A 169 -22.88 -21.70 10.98
N ILE A 170 -22.39 -21.42 12.18
CA ILE A 170 -21.78 -20.14 12.54
C ILE A 170 -20.28 -20.36 12.67
N ILE A 171 -19.49 -19.66 11.84
CA ILE A 171 -18.04 -19.77 11.84
C ILE A 171 -17.49 -19.01 13.05
N PRO A 172 -16.80 -19.66 14.00
CA PRO A 172 -16.19 -18.97 15.14
C PRO A 172 -15.00 -18.12 14.67
N GLY A 173 -14.67 -17.05 15.39
CA GLY A 173 -13.57 -16.14 15.03
C GLY A 173 -12.19 -16.80 14.97
N SER A 174 -12.02 -17.98 15.57
CA SER A 174 -10.82 -18.82 15.48
C SER A 174 -10.76 -19.70 14.23
N GLY A 175 -11.79 -19.69 13.38
CA GLY A 175 -11.92 -20.54 12.19
C GLY A 175 -12.47 -21.95 12.45
N LEU A 176 -12.76 -22.68 11.37
CA LEU A 176 -13.23 -24.07 11.43
C LEU A 176 -12.05 -25.06 11.53
N THR A 177 -12.25 -26.13 12.30
CA THR A 177 -11.23 -27.17 12.44
C THR A 177 -11.08 -28.02 11.17
N LEU A 178 -9.89 -28.56 10.94
CA LEU A 178 -9.64 -29.49 9.83
C LEU A 178 -10.59 -30.70 9.90
N LYS A 179 -11.09 -31.12 8.72
CA LYS A 179 -12.07 -32.22 8.56
C LYS A 179 -13.47 -31.94 9.14
N THR A 180 -13.81 -30.68 9.43
CA THR A 180 -15.21 -30.31 9.73
C THR A 180 -16.07 -30.55 8.50
N LYS A 181 -17.17 -31.30 8.65
CA LYS A 181 -18.16 -31.50 7.59
C LYS A 181 -19.10 -30.29 7.57
N ILE A 182 -19.30 -29.72 6.39
CA ILE A 182 -20.19 -28.57 6.17
C ILE A 182 -21.30 -29.03 5.24
N TYR A 183 -22.54 -28.74 5.61
CA TYR A 183 -23.72 -29.05 4.82
C TYR A 183 -24.28 -27.75 4.23
N VAL A 184 -24.71 -27.79 2.97
CA VAL A 184 -25.16 -26.59 2.25
C VAL A 184 -26.56 -26.83 1.73
N GLU A 185 -27.48 -25.91 2.03
CA GLU A 185 -28.83 -25.88 1.47
C GLU A 185 -28.92 -24.72 0.47
N VAL A 186 -29.45 -25.00 -0.72
CA VAL A 186 -29.76 -23.98 -1.73
C VAL A 186 -31.27 -23.98 -1.94
N LYS A 187 -31.91 -22.89 -1.58
CA LYS A 187 -33.37 -22.74 -1.64
C LYS A 187 -33.75 -21.68 -2.65
N ALA A 188 -34.65 -22.03 -3.57
CA ALA A 188 -35.31 -21.08 -4.45
C ALA A 188 -36.69 -20.76 -3.88
N VAL A 189 -36.95 -19.50 -3.53
CA VAL A 189 -38.27 -19.02 -3.09
C VAL A 189 -38.90 -18.19 -4.20
N ASN A 190 -40.23 -18.14 -4.26
CA ASN A 190 -40.97 -17.24 -5.14
C ASN A 190 -40.61 -17.33 -6.65
N LEU A 191 -40.40 -18.56 -7.12
CA LEU A 191 -40.25 -18.84 -8.55
C LEU A 191 -41.59 -18.61 -9.25
N THR A 192 -41.68 -17.62 -10.12
CA THR A 192 -42.84 -17.47 -11.01
C THR A 192 -42.82 -18.59 -12.04
N ASN A 193 -43.95 -19.32 -12.17
CA ASN A 193 -44.11 -20.33 -13.22
C ASN A 193 -44.04 -19.66 -14.60
N LYS A 194 -43.44 -20.38 -15.54
CA LYS A 194 -43.21 -19.94 -16.92
C LYS A 194 -44.50 -19.92 -17.75
#